data_AF-A0A959CY99-F1
#
_entry.id   AF-A0A959CY99-F1
#
_cell.length_a   1.000
_cell.length_b   1.000
_cell.length_c   1.000
_cell.angle_alpha   90.00
_cell.angle_beta   90.00
_cell.angle_gamma   90.00
#
_symmetry.space_group_name_H-M   'P 1'
#
loop_
_entity.id
_entity.type
_entity.pdbx_description
1 polymer ?
#
loop_
_entity_poly.entity_id
_entity_poly.type
_entity_poly.pdbx_seq_one_letter_code
_entity_poly.pdbx_strand_id
1 'polypeptide(L)' 'GRLIAELAKEQGMEPVLAGRSSEKTRQLAEELEMEYRVFGLDSAEGIDDGLDGMPVVLHTAGPFVHTARPMMEACLRNGI' A
#
# COMPACT_ATOMS: atom_id res chain seq x y z
N GLY A 1 -2.42 3.26 7.84
CA GLY A 1 -2.91 1.88 7.93
C GLY A 1 -2.42 1.06 9.11
N ARG A 2 -1.84 1.61 10.20
CA ARG A 2 -1.29 0.80 11.31
C ARG A 2 -2.33 -0.16 11.93
N LEU A 3 -3.46 0.38 12.39
CA LEU A 3 -4.51 -0.43 13.02
C LEU A 3 -5.04 -1.55 12.11
N ILE A 4 -5.09 -1.30 10.80
CA ILE A 4 -5.53 -2.28 9.80
C ILE A 4 -4.46 -3.37 9.62
N ALA A 5 -3.19 -2.99 9.55
CA ALA A 5 -2.08 -3.95 9.42
C ALA A 5 -1.94 -4.83 10.68
N GLU A 6 -2.11 -4.24 11.87
CA GLU A 6 -2.14 -4.96 13.14
C GLU A 6 -3.29 -5.98 13.17
N LEU A 7 -4.51 -5.56 12.83
CA LEU A 7 -5.66 -6.47 12.75
C LEU A 7 -5.47 -7.57 11.68
N ALA A 8 -4.87 -7.24 10.53
CA ALA A 8 -4.56 -8.21 9.50
C ALA A 8 -3.59 -9.28 10.01
N LYS A 9 -2.53 -8.88 10.74
CA LYS A 9 -1.60 -9.80 11.41
C LYS A 9 -2.31 -10.69 12.42
N GLU A 10 -3.16 -10.12 13.26
CA GLU A 10 -3.97 -10.87 14.25
C GLU A 10 -4.88 -11.91 13.58
N GLN A 11 -5.35 -11.63 12.38
CA GLN A 11 -6.15 -12.55 11.56
C GLN A 11 -5.32 -13.55 10.74
N GLY A 12 -3.99 -13.54 10.87
CA GLY A 12 -3.09 -14.43 10.13
C GLY A 12 -2.92 -14.06 8.65
N MET A 13 -3.22 -12.81 8.28
CA MET A 13 -2.96 -12.29 6.94
C MET A 13 -1.56 -11.65 6.87
N GLU A 14 -0.95 -11.72 5.69
CA GLU A 14 0.38 -11.19 5.42
C GLU A 14 0.33 -10.15 4.27
N PRO A 15 -0.34 -9.00 4.46
CA PRO A 15 -0.37 -7.96 3.43
C PRO A 15 1.01 -7.33 3.23
N VAL A 16 1.28 -6.89 2.00
CA VAL A 16 2.42 -6.03 1.70
C VAL A 16 2.09 -4.60 2.11
N LEU A 17 2.88 -4.02 3.02
CA LEU A 17 2.68 -2.65 3.47
C LEU A 17 3.27 -1.65 2.49
N ALA A 18 2.50 -0.61 2.14
CA ALA A 18 2.93 0.39 1.17
C ALA A 18 2.78 1.83 1.69
N GLY A 19 3.75 2.68 1.35
CA GLY A 19 3.66 4.11 1.63
C GLY A 19 4.85 4.91 1.13
N ARG A 20 4.65 6.22 0.93
CA ARG A 20 5.66 7.14 0.35
C ARG A 20 6.91 7.38 1.20
N SER A 21 6.86 7.09 2.51
CA SER A 21 7.96 7.35 3.43
C SER A 21 8.69 6.05 3.71
N SER A 22 9.92 5.92 3.20
CA SER A 22 10.74 4.72 3.38
C SER A 22 10.91 4.35 4.86
N GLU A 23 11.27 5.32 5.69
CA GLU A 23 11.46 5.14 7.13
C GLU A 23 10.20 4.63 7.84
N LYS A 24 9.08 5.33 7.69
CA LYS A 24 7.83 4.97 8.39
C LYS A 24 7.25 3.65 7.92
N THR A 25 7.31 3.38 6.61
CA THR A 25 6.80 2.14 6.03
C THR A 25 7.66 0.96 6.48
N ARG A 26 8.99 1.09 6.41
CA ARG A 26 9.92 0.05 6.85
C ARG A 26 9.77 -0.24 8.34
N GLN A 27 9.71 0.80 9.18
CA GLN A 27 9.57 0.63 10.63
C GLN A 27 8.31 -0.20 10.97
N LEU A 28 7.15 0.14 10.40
CA LEU A 28 5.92 -0.60 10.66
C LEU A 28 5.99 -2.04 10.14
N ALA A 29 6.60 -2.24 8.98
CA ALA A 29 6.77 -3.55 8.38
C ALA A 29 7.70 -4.44 9.20
N GLU A 30 8.81 -3.89 9.73
CA GLU A 30 9.71 -4.59 10.66
C GLU A 30 8.99 -4.93 11.97
N GLU A 31 8.23 -3.99 12.55
CA GLU A 31 7.42 -4.21 13.76
C GLU A 31 6.38 -5.35 13.56
N LEU A 32 5.79 -5.45 12.37
CA LEU A 32 4.76 -6.42 12.05
C LEU A 32 5.28 -7.65 11.30
N GLU A 33 6.58 -7.75 11.03
CA GLU A 33 7.20 -8.84 10.27
C GLU A 33 6.53 -9.06 8.90
N MET A 34 6.23 -7.96 8.19
CA MET A 34 5.58 -7.97 6.89
C MET A 34 6.51 -7.48 5.78
N GLU A 35 6.25 -7.92 4.56
CA GLU A 35 6.87 -7.31 3.38
C GLU A 35 6.41 -5.86 3.20
N TYR A 36 7.24 -5.05 2.55
CA TYR A 36 6.88 -3.67 2.26
C TYR A 36 7.40 -3.16 0.94
N ARG A 37 6.69 -2.17 0.39
CA ARG A 37 7.05 -1.43 -0.82
C ARG A 37 6.99 0.07 -0.55
N VAL A 38 7.91 0.83 -1.13
CA VAL A 38 7.98 2.28 -0.94
C VAL A 38 7.75 2.96 -2.29
N PHE A 39 6.60 3.62 -2.42
CA PHE A 39 6.27 4.41 -3.60
C PHE A 39 5.29 5.54 -3.26
N GLY A 40 5.32 6.59 -4.07
CA GLY A 40 4.38 7.71 -4.03
C GLY A 40 3.22 7.52 -5.02
N LEU A 41 2.31 8.49 -5.07
CA LEU A 41 1.18 8.50 -6.01
C LEU A 41 1.33 9.61 -7.07
N ASP A 42 2.55 10.07 -7.27
CA ASP A 42 2.96 11.18 -8.13
C ASP A 42 3.30 10.75 -9.55
N SER A 43 3.54 9.46 -9.78
CA SER A 43 3.76 8.88 -11.12
C SER A 43 2.90 7.63 -11.32
N ALA A 44 2.30 7.48 -12.51
CA ALA A 44 1.48 6.31 -12.82
C ALA A 44 2.32 5.01 -12.84
N GLU A 45 3.50 5.06 -13.46
CA GLU A 45 4.45 3.95 -13.54
C GLU A 45 4.89 3.49 -12.15
N GLY A 46 5.25 4.40 -11.25
CA GLY A 46 5.65 4.05 -9.89
C GLY A 46 4.51 3.44 -9.04
N ILE A 47 3.26 3.77 -9.34
CA ILE A 47 2.11 3.09 -8.72
C ILE A 47 1.95 1.70 -9.32
N ASP A 48 2.02 1.56 -10.63
CA ASP A 48 1.85 0.29 -11.34
C ASP A 48 2.92 -0.72 -10.87
N ASP A 49 4.20 -0.33 -10.83
CA ASP A 49 5.30 -1.14 -10.26
C ASP A 49 5.05 -1.48 -8.79
N GLY A 50 4.56 -0.51 -8.01
CA GLY A 50 4.23 -0.69 -6.61
C GLY A 50 3.12 -1.71 -6.37
N LEU A 51 2.18 -1.85 -7.32
CA LEU A 51 1.04 -2.75 -7.27
C LEU A 51 1.27 -4.10 -7.97
N ASP A 52 2.42 -4.30 -8.62
CA ASP A 52 2.71 -5.51 -9.37
C ASP A 52 2.52 -6.79 -8.53
N GLY A 53 1.77 -7.74 -9.08
CA GLY A 53 1.41 -9.01 -8.43
C GLY A 53 0.35 -8.92 -7.32
N MET A 54 -0.22 -7.75 -7.01
CA MET A 54 -1.27 -7.61 -6.00
C MET A 54 -2.65 -7.82 -6.59
N PRO A 55 -3.48 -8.74 -6.05
CA PRO A 55 -4.84 -8.96 -6.56
C PRO A 55 -5.89 -8.03 -5.93
N VAL A 56 -5.56 -7.36 -4.81
CA VAL A 56 -6.47 -6.48 -4.06
C VAL A 56 -5.65 -5.37 -3.40
N VAL A 57 -6.20 -4.16 -3.33
CA VAL A 57 -5.62 -3.03 -2.60
C VAL A 57 -6.58 -2.49 -1.55
N LEU A 58 -6.11 -2.39 -0.30
CA LEU A 58 -6.78 -1.66 0.77
C LEU A 58 -6.17 -0.27 0.92
N HIS A 59 -6.80 0.72 0.28
CA HIS A 59 -6.25 2.08 0.21
C HIS A 59 -6.45 2.86 1.51
N THR A 60 -5.36 3.11 2.24
CA THR A 60 -5.38 3.88 3.50
C THR A 60 -4.52 5.14 3.46
N ALA A 61 -4.10 5.58 2.26
CA ALA A 61 -3.28 6.77 2.11
C ALA A 61 -4.14 8.04 2.12
N GLY A 62 -3.65 9.07 2.82
CA GLY A 62 -4.34 10.36 2.94
C GLY A 62 -3.50 11.56 2.49
N PRO A 63 -4.15 12.72 2.25
CA PRO A 63 -5.62 12.91 2.29
C PRO A 63 -6.36 12.24 1.12
N PHE A 64 -7.49 11.57 1.41
CA PHE A 64 -8.21 10.72 0.44
C PHE A 64 -8.57 11.45 -0.86
N VAL A 65 -8.99 12.72 -0.76
CA VAL A 65 -9.33 13.58 -1.91
C VAL A 65 -8.19 13.70 -2.93
N HIS A 66 -6.93 13.53 -2.50
CA HIS A 66 -5.76 13.60 -3.37
C HIS A 66 -5.25 12.22 -3.80
N THR A 67 -5.50 11.18 -2.99
CA THR A 67 -4.93 9.85 -3.18
C THR A 67 -5.89 8.87 -3.85
N ALA A 68 -7.20 9.11 -3.81
CA ALA A 68 -8.21 8.18 -4.32
C ALA A 68 -8.12 8.01 -5.84
N ARG A 69 -8.12 9.12 -6.58
CA ARG A 69 -8.10 9.10 -8.05
C ARG A 69 -6.91 8.34 -8.64
N PRO A 70 -5.64 8.67 -8.30
CA PRO A 70 -4.50 7.94 -8.87
C PRO A 70 -4.48 6.46 -8.49
N MET A 71 -4.91 6.10 -7.27
CA MET A 71 -5.00 4.70 -6.86
C MET A 71 -6.08 3.93 -7.64
N MET A 72 -7.28 4.51 -7.79
CA MET A 72 -8.35 3.88 -8.57
C MET A 72 -7.95 3.71 -10.03
N GLU A 73 -7.30 4.71 -10.64
CA GLU A 73 -6.81 4.62 -12.01
C GLU A 73 -5.75 3.52 -12.15
N ALA A 74 -4.87 3.35 -11.17
CA ALA A 74 -3.90 2.26 -11.17
C ALA A 74 -4.57 0.89 -10.99
N CYS A 75 -5.52 0.73 -10.07
CA CYS A 75 -6.28 -0.52 -9.94
C CYS A 75 -6.94 -0.92 -11.27
N LEU A 76 -7.58 0.04 -11.95
CA LEU A 76 -8.23 -0.19 -13.25
C LEU A 76 -7.23 -0.60 -14.34
N ARG A 77 -6.02 -0.01 -14.37
CA ARG A 77 -4.98 -0.38 -15.33
C ARG A 77 -4.42 -1.78 -15.07
N ASN A 78 -4.28 -2.16 -13.81
CA ASN A 78 -3.62 -3.41 -13.40
C ASN A 78 -4.61 -4.57 -13.18
N GLY A 79 -5.92 -4.34 -13.30
CA GLY A 79 -6.94 -5.38 -13.13
C GLY A 79 -7.12 -5.82 -11.66
N ILE A 80 -6.99 -4.88 -10.74
CA ILE A 80 -7.16 -5.04 -9.28
C ILE A 80 -8.60 -4.72 -8.89
#